data_AF-A0A430KT55-F1
#
_entry.id   AF-A0A430KT55-F1
#
_cell.length_a   1.000
_cell.length_b   1.000
_cell.length_c   1.000
_cell.angle_alpha   90.00
_cell.angle_beta   90.00
_cell.angle_gamma   90.00
#
_symmetry.space_group_name_H-M   'P 1'
#
loop_
_entity.id
_entity.type
_entity.pdbx_description
1 polymer ?
#
loop_
_entity_poly.entity_id
_entity_poly.type
_entity_poly.pdbx_seq_one_letter_code
_entity_poly.pdbx_strand_id
1 'polypeptide(L)'
;MLLFSKVIDFIVKCFFYIGVSSGIAMTLLVFASTLLRYLAGQPISFSDELTGLLFLTMAFTTFPYVSNKSGHIRLDLITNKMPPSIQKIFIPIASTIFITFAIIFAWQAWQFLEFSKLISSRTDVSRILLWPWMALMPVSMILCVIVEIKKLLIKNSHSMLEEVSP
;
A
#
# COMPACT_ATOMS: atom_id res chain seq x y z
N MET A 1 -17.53 -7.58 -16.14
CA MET A 1 -17.07 -7.74 -14.73
C MET A 1 -15.64 -8.31 -14.62
N LEU A 2 -15.32 -9.42 -15.31
CA LEU A 2 -13.99 -10.07 -15.23
C LEU A 2 -12.84 -9.29 -15.88
N LEU A 3 -13.11 -8.46 -16.89
CA LEU A 3 -12.09 -7.66 -17.57
C LEU A 3 -11.60 -6.50 -16.68
N PHE A 4 -12.52 -5.84 -15.97
CA PHE A 4 -12.22 -4.77 -15.01
C PHE A 4 -11.38 -5.28 -13.82
N SER A 5 -11.72 -6.46 -13.28
CA SER A 5 -10.93 -7.04 -12.18
C SER A 5 -9.52 -7.41 -12.61
N LYS A 6 -9.35 -7.98 -13.81
CA LYS A 6 -8.03 -8.29 -14.38
C LYS A 6 -7.17 -7.04 -14.57
N VAL A 7 -7.76 -5.93 -15.02
CA VAL A 7 -7.05 -4.65 -15.18
C VAL A 7 -6.55 -4.13 -13.84
N ILE A 8 -7.40 -4.12 -12.81
CA ILE A 8 -6.99 -3.71 -11.44
C ILE A 8 -5.88 -4.62 -10.93
N ASP A 9 -6.03 -5.94 -11.06
CA ASP A 9 -5.03 -6.89 -10.59
C ASP A 9 -3.70 -6.76 -11.34
N PHE A 10 -3.74 -6.38 -12.62
CA PHE A 10 -2.55 -6.06 -13.40
C PHE A 10 -1.86 -4.78 -12.90
N ILE A 11 -2.61 -3.69 -12.71
CA ILE A 11 -2.08 -2.42 -12.17
C ILE A 11 -1.43 -2.65 -10.81
N VAL A 12 -2.11 -3.37 -9.93
CA VAL A 12 -1.63 -3.67 -8.57
C VAL A 12 -0.38 -4.57 -8.60
N LYS A 13 -0.27 -5.49 -9.57
CA LYS A 13 0.97 -6.28 -9.78
C LYS A 13 2.12 -5.42 -10.29
N CYS A 14 1.88 -4.49 -11.22
CA CYS A 14 2.91 -3.57 -11.69
C CYS A 14 3.46 -2.72 -10.53
N PHE A 15 2.55 -2.20 -9.70
CA PHE A 15 2.90 -1.51 -8.46
C PHE A 15 3.75 -2.41 -7.54
N PHE A 16 3.33 -3.64 -7.32
CA PHE A 16 4.11 -4.59 -6.51
C PHE A 16 5.55 -4.79 -7.03
N TYR A 17 5.75 -4.94 -8.34
CA TYR A 17 7.10 -5.08 -8.91
C TYR A 17 7.98 -3.84 -8.70
N ILE A 18 7.39 -2.64 -8.78
CA ILE A 18 8.09 -1.38 -8.46
C ILE A 18 8.49 -1.35 -6.98
N GLY A 19 7.60 -1.82 -6.08
CA GLY A 19 7.91 -1.91 -4.66
C GLY A 19 9.09 -2.86 -4.39
N VAL A 20 9.07 -4.05 -4.99
CA VAL A 20 10.14 -5.06 -4.84
C VAL A 20 11.47 -4.55 -5.39
N SER A 21 11.48 -3.92 -6.58
CA SER A 21 12.72 -3.37 -7.14
C SER A 21 13.30 -2.27 -6.25
N SER A 22 12.45 -1.44 -5.67
CA SER A 22 12.85 -0.42 -4.70
C SER A 22 13.47 -1.03 -3.43
N GLY A 23 12.89 -2.11 -2.89
CA GLY A 23 13.45 -2.82 -1.73
C GLY A 23 14.82 -3.43 -2.00
N ILE A 24 15.03 -3.98 -3.21
CA ILE A 24 16.34 -4.49 -3.65
C ILE A 24 17.34 -3.33 -3.76
N ALA A 25 16.95 -2.23 -4.41
CA ALA A 25 17.78 -1.04 -4.55
C ALA A 25 18.18 -0.45 -3.19
N MET A 26 17.23 -0.38 -2.24
CA MET A 26 17.47 0.08 -0.87
C MET A 26 18.51 -0.80 -0.17
N THR A 27 18.37 -2.12 -0.28
CA THR A 27 19.30 -3.08 0.34
C THR A 27 20.71 -2.93 -0.22
N LEU A 28 20.83 -2.83 -1.55
CA LEU A 28 22.13 -2.62 -2.22
C LEU A 28 22.76 -1.29 -1.83
N LEU A 29 21.96 -0.23 -1.70
CA LEU A 29 22.42 1.08 -1.31
C LEU A 29 22.96 1.07 0.12
N VAL A 30 22.22 0.52 1.08
CA VAL A 30 22.67 0.40 2.47
C VAL A 30 23.93 -0.46 2.57
N PHE A 31 23.99 -1.56 1.82
CA PHE A 31 25.17 -2.41 1.74
C PHE A 31 26.39 -1.67 1.18
N ALA A 32 26.23 -0.93 0.08
CA ALA A 32 27.30 -0.13 -0.50
C ALA A 32 27.76 0.98 0.46
N SER A 33 26.83 1.69 1.10
CA SER A 33 27.15 2.76 2.06
C SER A 33 27.89 2.24 3.28
N THR A 34 27.50 1.09 3.81
CA THR A 34 28.19 0.45 4.94
C THR A 34 29.58 -0.02 4.52
N LEU A 35 29.73 -0.70 3.38
CA LEU A 35 31.04 -1.08 2.83
C LEU A 35 31.97 0.13 2.65
N LEU A 36 31.48 1.22 2.06
CA LEU A 36 32.26 2.44 1.85
C LEU A 36 32.70 3.05 3.18
N ARG A 37 31.83 3.04 4.19
CA ARG A 37 32.14 3.51 5.54
C ARG A 37 33.28 2.70 6.16
N TYR A 38 33.29 1.37 5.99
CA TYR A 38 34.33 0.50 6.55
C TYR A 38 35.64 0.52 5.76
N LEU A 39 35.58 0.62 4.42
CA LEU A 39 36.76 0.50 3.55
C LEU A 39 37.41 1.85 3.23
N ALA A 40 36.61 2.89 3.00
CA ALA A 40 37.08 4.20 2.52
C ALA A 40 37.01 5.30 3.61
N GLY A 41 36.43 5.01 4.78
CA GLY A 41 36.30 5.95 5.89
C GLY A 41 35.38 7.16 5.62
N GLN A 42 34.77 7.25 4.43
CA GLN A 42 33.85 8.32 4.06
C GLN A 42 32.42 7.77 3.91
N PRO A 43 31.50 8.11 4.83
CA PRO A 43 30.11 7.71 4.69
C PRO A 43 29.41 8.53 3.59
N ILE A 44 28.52 7.88 2.84
CA ILE A 44 27.64 8.54 1.87
C ILE A 44 26.55 9.30 2.67
N SER A 45 26.69 10.61 2.84
CA SER A 45 25.79 11.42 3.68
C SER A 45 24.33 11.45 3.22
N PHE A 46 24.04 11.22 1.94
CA PHE A 46 22.67 11.18 1.41
C PHE A 46 22.02 9.79 1.45
N SER A 47 22.77 8.76 1.89
CA SER A 47 22.32 7.37 1.88
C SER A 47 21.07 7.16 2.74
N ASP A 48 21.03 7.78 3.93
CA ASP A 48 19.94 7.59 4.88
C ASP A 48 18.63 8.20 4.36
N GLU A 49 18.71 9.38 3.76
CA GLU A 49 17.57 10.05 3.11
C GLU A 49 17.01 9.21 1.96
N LEU A 50 17.89 8.74 1.07
CA LEU A 50 17.47 7.94 -0.09
C LEU A 50 16.93 6.57 0.33
N THR A 51 17.48 5.97 1.39
CA THR A 51 16.95 4.75 1.99
C THR A 51 15.54 4.97 2.51
N GLY A 52 15.27 6.08 3.21
CA GLY A 52 13.92 6.42 3.69
C GLY A 52 12.92 6.60 2.54
N LEU A 53 13.34 7.26 1.45
CA LEU A 53 12.52 7.45 0.26
C LEU A 53 12.21 6.12 -0.45
N LEU A 54 13.21 5.25 -0.61
CA LEU A 54 13.02 3.92 -1.19
C LEU A 54 12.12 3.06 -0.31
N PHE A 55 12.32 3.07 1.01
CA PHE A 55 11.45 2.40 1.96
C PHE A 55 9.99 2.85 1.82
N LEU A 56 9.76 4.16 1.71
CA LEU A 56 8.42 4.71 1.50
C LEU A 56 7.78 4.18 0.21
N THR A 57 8.52 4.22 -0.91
CA THR A 57 8.02 3.68 -2.17
C THR A 57 7.71 2.19 -2.06
N MET A 58 8.60 1.40 -1.47
CA MET A 58 8.40 -0.03 -1.28
C MET A 58 7.13 -0.29 -0.46
N ALA A 59 6.97 0.38 0.67
CA ALA A 59 5.85 0.18 1.57
C ALA A 59 4.51 0.50 0.90
N PHE A 60 4.36 1.72 0.35
CA PHE A 60 3.11 2.16 -0.23
C PHE A 60 2.79 1.48 -1.56
N THR A 61 3.78 1.19 -2.39
CA THR A 61 3.51 0.54 -3.69
C THR A 61 3.20 -0.97 -3.52
N THR A 62 3.69 -1.61 -2.46
CA THR A 62 3.41 -3.03 -2.14
C THR A 62 2.07 -3.22 -1.41
N PHE A 63 1.63 -2.22 -0.64
CA PHE A 63 0.47 -2.31 0.24
C PHE A 63 -0.85 -2.72 -0.45
N PRO A 64 -1.24 -2.16 -1.62
CA PRO A 64 -2.47 -2.55 -2.31
C PRO A 64 -2.48 -4.02 -2.75
N TYR A 65 -1.32 -4.57 -3.17
CA TYR A 65 -1.20 -5.97 -3.57
C TYR A 65 -1.36 -6.90 -2.38
N VAL A 66 -0.72 -6.57 -1.26
CA VAL A 66 -0.85 -7.34 -0.03
C VAL A 66 -2.28 -7.25 0.51
N SER A 67 -2.91 -6.07 0.46
CA SER A 67 -4.32 -5.94 0.85
C SER A 67 -5.23 -6.79 -0.05
N ASN A 68 -5.01 -6.81 -1.36
CA ASN A 68 -5.79 -7.65 -2.30
C ASN A 68 -5.67 -9.14 -1.96
N LYS A 69 -4.45 -9.62 -1.68
CA LYS A 69 -4.15 -11.05 -1.45
C LYS A 69 -4.44 -11.51 -0.03
N SER A 70 -4.29 -10.63 0.96
CA SER A 70 -4.42 -10.93 2.40
C SER A 70 -5.76 -10.51 2.99
N GLY A 71 -6.74 -10.16 2.13
CA GLY A 71 -7.98 -9.46 2.48
C GLY A 71 -8.80 -10.03 3.64
N HIS A 72 -8.63 -11.30 3.99
CA HIS A 72 -9.30 -11.87 5.17
C HIS A 72 -8.41 -12.68 6.09
N ILE A 73 -7.13 -12.94 5.79
CA ILE A 73 -6.28 -13.85 6.60
C ILE A 73 -6.20 -13.44 8.08
N ARG A 74 -6.20 -12.14 8.38
CA ARG A 74 -6.15 -11.62 9.77
C ARG A 74 -7.51 -11.69 10.48
N LEU A 75 -8.61 -11.49 9.75
CA LEU A 75 -9.94 -11.75 10.29
C LEU A 75 -10.11 -13.25 10.47
N ASP A 76 -9.78 -14.05 9.47
CA ASP A 76 -9.88 -15.52 9.44
C ASP A 76 -9.25 -16.17 10.68
N LEU A 77 -8.11 -15.69 11.19
CA LEU A 77 -7.55 -16.24 12.44
C LEU A 77 -8.45 -16.04 13.68
N ILE A 78 -9.19 -14.93 13.72
CA ILE A 78 -10.14 -14.58 14.80
C ILE A 78 -11.53 -15.14 14.50
N THR A 79 -12.01 -15.02 13.26
CA THR A 79 -13.31 -15.50 12.80
C THR A 79 -13.36 -17.02 12.69
N ASN A 80 -12.28 -17.74 12.37
CA ASN A 80 -12.26 -19.21 12.40
C ASN A 80 -12.53 -19.81 13.79
N LYS A 81 -12.33 -19.02 14.86
CA LYS A 81 -12.73 -19.41 16.22
C LYS A 81 -14.17 -19.01 16.58
N MET A 82 -14.86 -18.24 15.72
CA MET A 82 -16.20 -17.74 15.95
C MET A 82 -17.25 -18.47 15.10
N PRO A 83 -18.50 -18.61 15.59
CA PRO A 83 -19.58 -19.21 14.82
C PRO A 83 -19.91 -18.40 13.55
N PRO A 84 -20.35 -19.07 12.47
CA PRO A 84 -20.50 -18.48 11.13
C PRO A 84 -21.46 -17.28 11.09
N SER A 85 -22.44 -17.22 12.00
CA SER A 85 -23.39 -16.09 12.10
C SER A 85 -22.72 -14.78 12.50
N ILE A 86 -21.68 -14.82 13.35
CA ILE A 86 -20.95 -13.63 13.79
C ILE A 86 -19.99 -13.16 12.68
N GLN A 87 -19.38 -14.11 11.96
CA GLN A 87 -18.47 -13.80 10.86
C GLN A 87 -19.15 -13.02 9.73
N LYS A 88 -20.40 -13.37 9.40
CA LYS A 88 -21.19 -12.68 8.37
C LYS A 88 -21.39 -11.18 8.65
N ILE A 89 -21.41 -10.78 9.92
CA ILE A 89 -21.59 -9.39 10.36
C ILE A 89 -20.23 -8.68 10.49
N PHE A 90 -19.24 -9.35 11.07
CA PHE A 90 -17.92 -8.75 11.34
C PHE A 90 -17.13 -8.42 10.06
N ILE A 91 -17.21 -9.28 9.03
CA ILE A 91 -16.47 -9.07 7.78
C ILE A 91 -16.87 -7.76 7.06
N PRO A 92 -18.15 -7.47 6.79
CA PRO A 92 -18.54 -6.21 6.14
C PRO A 92 -18.30 -4.98 7.02
N ILE A 93 -18.41 -5.11 8.35
CA ILE A 93 -18.09 -4.01 9.28
C ILE A 93 -16.60 -3.66 9.18
N ALA A 94 -15.72 -4.65 9.28
CA ALA A 94 -14.28 -4.43 9.19
C ALA A 94 -13.87 -3.83 7.84
N SER A 95 -14.49 -4.29 6.74
CA SER A 95 -14.24 -3.74 5.40
C SER A 95 -14.71 -2.27 5.31
N THR A 96 -15.89 -1.95 5.86
CA THR A 96 -16.39 -0.56 5.92
C THR A 96 -15.45 0.35 6.73
N ILE A 97 -14.97 -0.12 7.89
CA ILE A 97 -14.02 0.62 8.73
C ILE A 97 -12.72 0.86 7.95
N PHE A 98 -12.19 -0.16 7.26
CA PHE A 98 -10.98 -0.06 6.47
C PHE A 98 -11.14 0.94 5.31
N ILE A 99 -12.25 0.90 4.58
CA ILE A 99 -12.55 1.83 3.49
C ILE A 99 -12.63 3.27 4.03
N THR A 100 -13.31 3.47 5.16
CA THR A 100 -13.44 4.78 5.79
C THR A 100 -12.08 5.34 6.21
N PHE A 101 -11.26 4.51 6.85
CA PHE A 101 -9.89 4.85 7.22
C PHE A 101 -9.05 5.22 5.99
N ALA A 102 -9.11 4.40 4.92
CA ALA A 102 -8.35 4.64 3.70
C ALA A 102 -8.74 5.95 3.00
N ILE A 103 -10.04 6.31 3.00
CA ILE A 103 -10.52 7.59 2.45
C ILE A 103 -10.01 8.78 3.28
N ILE A 104 -10.14 8.72 4.60
CA ILE A 104 -9.67 9.79 5.50
C ILE A 104 -8.16 9.95 5.35
N PHE A 105 -7.42 8.84 5.30
CA PHE A 105 -5.98 8.87 5.09
C PHE A 105 -5.62 9.47 3.73
N ALA A 106 -6.30 9.07 2.64
CA ALA A 106 -6.05 9.62 1.32
C ALA A 106 -6.27 11.14 1.29
N TRP A 107 -7.31 11.63 1.96
CA TRP A 107 -7.57 13.07 2.10
C TRP A 107 -6.45 13.78 2.85
N GLN A 108 -6.06 13.25 4.01
CA GLN A 108 -4.98 13.84 4.81
C GLN A 108 -3.65 13.83 4.05
N ALA A 109 -3.35 12.74 3.35
CA ALA A 109 -2.15 12.61 2.52
C ALA A 109 -2.16 13.59 1.34
N TRP A 110 -3.33 13.88 0.77
CA TRP A 110 -3.48 14.88 -0.27
C TRP A 110 -3.19 16.29 0.25
N GLN A 111 -3.77 16.67 1.40
CA GLN A 111 -3.47 17.96 2.04
C GLN A 111 -1.99 18.09 2.40
N PHE A 112 -1.39 17.01 2.89
CA PHE A 112 0.04 16.97 3.21
C PHE A 112 0.90 17.14 1.95
N LEU A 113 0.51 16.55 0.82
CA LEU A 113 1.15 16.74 -0.48
C LEU A 113 1.05 18.19 -0.97
N GLU A 114 -0.10 18.82 -0.88
CA GLU A 114 -0.28 20.23 -1.26
C GLU A 114 0.59 21.14 -0.40
N PHE A 115 0.59 20.92 0.91
CA PHE A 115 1.44 21.64 1.85
C PHE A 115 2.93 21.50 1.53
N SER A 116 3.39 20.28 1.20
CA SER A 116 4.78 20.04 0.83
C SER A 116 5.17 20.66 -0.52
N LYS A 117 4.24 20.69 -1.49
CA LYS A 117 4.43 21.42 -2.75
C LYS A 117 4.58 22.92 -2.52
N LEU A 118 3.74 23.50 -1.66
CA LEU A 118 3.77 24.93 -1.33
C LEU A 118 5.10 25.34 -0.69
N ILE A 119 5.65 24.51 0.20
CA ILE A 119 6.91 24.78 0.90
C ILE A 119 8.14 24.36 0.07
N SER A 120 7.94 23.69 -1.08
CA SER A 120 9.02 23.05 -1.85
C SER A 120 9.94 22.24 -0.93
N SER A 121 9.35 21.43 -0.04
CA SER A 121 10.10 20.70 0.97
C SER A 121 11.16 19.83 0.31
N ARG A 122 12.41 20.06 0.72
CA ARG A 122 13.61 19.39 0.25
C ARG A 122 14.23 18.67 1.43
N THR A 123 14.84 17.51 1.19
CA THR A 123 15.62 16.84 2.23
C THR A 123 16.83 17.69 2.66
N ASP A 124 17.18 17.61 3.94
CA ASP A 124 18.11 18.54 4.60
C ASP A 124 19.53 18.51 4.01
N VAL A 125 20.00 17.33 3.59
CA VAL A 125 21.36 17.15 3.06
C VAL A 125 21.36 17.15 1.54
N SER A 126 20.55 16.30 0.90
CA SER A 126 20.64 16.08 -0.56
C SER A 126 19.71 16.96 -1.39
N ARG A 127 18.87 17.79 -0.75
CA ARG A 127 17.88 18.69 -1.39
C ARG A 127 16.94 18.00 -2.39
N ILE A 128 16.66 16.71 -2.17
CA ILE A 128 15.78 15.93 -3.04
C ILE A 128 14.34 16.41 -2.83
N LEU A 129 13.59 16.55 -3.93
CA LEU A 129 12.19 16.94 -3.90
C LEU A 129 11.35 15.79 -3.30
N LEU A 130 10.65 16.06 -2.20
CA LEU A 130 9.86 15.05 -1.48
C LEU A 130 8.47 14.80 -2.08
N TRP A 131 7.96 15.76 -2.85
CA TRP A 131 6.58 15.71 -3.37
C TRP A 131 6.24 14.47 -4.21
N PRO A 132 7.14 13.88 -5.05
CA PRO A 132 6.80 12.68 -5.82
C PRO A 132 6.60 11.45 -4.94
N TRP A 133 7.40 11.34 -3.88
CA TRP A 133 7.32 10.28 -2.89
C TRP A 133 6.08 10.42 -2.02
N MET A 134 5.72 11.65 -1.67
CA MET A 134 4.49 11.94 -0.95
C MET A 134 3.23 11.69 -1.79
N ALA A 135 3.31 11.80 -3.12
CA ALA A 135 2.20 11.47 -4.03
C ALA A 135 1.87 9.98 -4.05
N LEU A 136 2.82 9.10 -3.71
CA LEU A 136 2.57 7.67 -3.63
C LEU A 136 1.62 7.31 -2.49
N MET A 137 1.59 8.09 -1.42
CA MET A 137 0.71 7.86 -0.27
C MET A 137 -0.79 7.92 -0.64
N PRO A 138 -1.34 9.03 -1.20
CA PRO A 138 -2.74 9.10 -1.59
C PRO A 138 -3.05 8.14 -2.74
N VAL A 139 -2.15 7.96 -3.71
CA VAL A 139 -2.34 7.02 -4.83
C VAL A 139 -2.50 5.59 -4.33
N SER A 140 -1.65 5.15 -3.41
CA SER A 140 -1.75 3.82 -2.79
C SER A 140 -3.07 3.63 -2.04
N MET A 141 -3.51 4.62 -1.27
CA MET A 141 -4.77 4.50 -0.52
C MET A 141 -5.98 4.47 -1.44
N ILE A 142 -6.01 5.27 -2.50
CA ILE A 142 -7.07 5.22 -3.52
C ILE A 142 -7.12 3.83 -4.17
N LEU A 143 -5.96 3.26 -4.51
CA LEU A 143 -5.89 1.90 -5.04
C LEU A 143 -6.42 0.86 -4.04
N CYS A 144 -6.14 1.02 -2.74
CA CYS A 144 -6.68 0.12 -1.71
C CYS A 144 -8.20 0.19 -1.61
N VAL A 145 -8.79 1.40 -1.68
CA VAL A 145 -10.24 1.58 -1.70
C VAL A 145 -10.86 0.88 -2.91
N ILE A 146 -10.27 1.05 -4.10
CA ILE A 146 -10.72 0.40 -5.34
C ILE A 146 -10.65 -1.13 -5.22
N VAL A 147 -9.56 -1.67 -4.68
CA VAL A 147 -9.37 -3.10 -4.45
C VAL A 147 -10.43 -3.64 -3.48
N GLU A 148 -10.72 -2.92 -2.40
CA GLU A 148 -11.66 -3.38 -1.37
C GLU A 148 -13.11 -3.34 -1.88
N ILE A 149 -13.49 -2.29 -2.62
CA ILE A 149 -14.78 -2.22 -3.32
C ILE A 149 -14.92 -3.38 -4.31
N LYS A 150 -13.86 -3.70 -5.08
CA LYS A 150 -13.84 -4.84 -6.01
C LYS A 150 -14.18 -6.14 -5.28
N LYS A 151 -13.58 -6.38 -4.11
CA LYS A 151 -13.84 -7.60 -3.32
C LYS A 151 -15.27 -7.65 -2.81
N LEU A 152 -15.82 -6.54 -2.32
CA LEU A 152 -17.21 -6.46 -1.85
C LEU A 152 -18.20 -6.78 -2.99
N LEU A 153 -17.98 -6.23 -4.18
CA LEU A 153 -18.82 -6.50 -5.36
C LEU A 153 -18.77 -7.97 -5.80
N ILE A 154 -17.58 -8.60 -5.78
CA ILE A 154 -17.45 -10.02 -6.14
C ILE A 154 -18.10 -10.92 -5.10
N LYS A 155 -17.91 -10.64 -3.81
CA LYS A 155 -18.54 -11.41 -2.71
C LYS A 155 -20.07 -11.37 -2.82
N ASN A 156 -20.63 -10.19 -3.05
CA ASN A 156 -22.08 -10.01 -3.19
C ASN A 156 -22.65 -10.77 -4.40
N SER A 157 -21.86 -10.93 -5.47
CA SER A 157 -22.28 -11.69 -6.65
C SER A 157 -22.33 -13.21 -6.40
N HIS A 158 -21.58 -13.73 -5.42
CA HIS A 158 -21.56 -15.16 -5.08
C HIS A 158 -22.71 -15.54 -4.13
N SER A 159 -23.07 -14.65 -3.18
CA SER A 159 -24.22 -14.88 -2.29
C SER A 159 -25.56 -14.90 -3.03
N MET A 160 -25.67 -14.14 -4.14
CA MET A 160 -26.87 -14.12 -4.99
C MET A 160 -27.06 -15.41 -5.79
N LEU A 161 -26.01 -16.24 -5.96
CA LEU A 161 -26.11 -17.53 -6.68
C LEU A 161 -26.52 -18.68 -5.76
N GLU A 162 -26.21 -18.61 -4.46
CA GLU A 162 -26.65 -19.60 -3.46
C GLU A 162 -28.11 -19.40 -3.01
N GLU A 163 -28.64 -18.17 -3.04
CA GLU A 163 -30.07 -17.91 -2.75
C GLU A 163 -31.02 -18.29 -3.90
N VAL A 164 -30.49 -18.50 -5.11
CA VAL A 164 -31.29 -18.79 -6.32
C VAL A 164 -31.26 -20.27 -6.72
N SER A 165 -30.52 -21.13 -6.01
CA SER A 165 -30.58 -22.59 -6.20
C SER A 165 -31.63 -23.21 -5.25
N PRO A 166 -32.77 -23.70 -5.77
CA PRO A 166 -33.82 -24.36 -4.97
C PRO A 166 -33.39 -25.73 -4.43
#